data_AF-A0A3B4V3X8-F1
#
_entry.id   AF-A0A3B4V3X8-F1
#
_cell.length_a   1.000
_cell.length_b   1.000
_cell.length_c   1.000
_cell.angle_alpha   90.00
_cell.angle_beta   90.00
_cell.angle_gamma   90.00
#
_symmetry.space_group_name_H-M   'P 1'
#
loop_
_entity.id
_entity.type
_entity.pdbx_description
1 polymer ?
#
loop_
_entity_poly.entity_id
_entity_poly.type
_entity_poly.pdbx_seq_one_letter_code
_entity_poly.pdbx_strand_id
1 'polypeptide(L)'
;PGSRGALRSGFLLVIHSQSVKVPLCPAGSSQLWAGYSLAYLEGQEKAHTQDLQAGSCLRVFSTMPFSYCNKAACHYSSRNDKSYWLSTTAPIPMMPLFGQHISQHISRCVVCETVSPAVAFHSQDQTVPACPPGWRSLWTGYSFILHTGAGDKGGGQSLTSSGSCLKDFRAHPFIECQGPRGSCHYFANLYSFWLTTVSQTEQFNAATPDTIKAADQQRRKASQCH
;
A
#
# COMPACT_ATOMS: atom_id res chain seq x y z
N PRO A 1 -24.04 19.18 -18.70
CA PRO A 1 -23.73 17.73 -18.72
C PRO A 1 -23.95 17.12 -17.32
N GLY A 2 -24.87 16.15 -17.22
CA GLY A 2 -25.29 15.48 -15.97
C GLY A 2 -26.52 16.11 -15.31
N SER A 3 -27.63 15.37 -15.25
CA SER A 3 -28.90 15.77 -14.62
C SER A 3 -28.74 16.06 -13.12
N ARG A 4 -29.31 17.18 -12.65
CA ARG A 4 -29.39 17.56 -11.23
C ARG A 4 -30.42 16.70 -10.47
N GLY A 5 -30.15 15.40 -10.35
CA GLY A 5 -30.71 14.60 -9.25
C GLY A 5 -30.04 15.02 -7.93
N ALA A 6 -30.69 14.80 -6.79
CA ALA A 6 -30.16 15.16 -5.46
C ALA A 6 -28.67 14.80 -5.36
N LEU A 7 -27.81 15.83 -5.26
CA LEU A 7 -26.36 15.71 -5.18
C LEU A 7 -26.00 14.93 -3.92
N ARG A 8 -25.88 13.61 -4.03
CA ARG A 8 -25.16 12.82 -3.04
C ARG A 8 -23.68 12.96 -3.41
N SER A 9 -22.92 13.67 -2.60
CA SER A 9 -21.46 13.69 -2.75
C SER A 9 -20.96 12.24 -2.68
N GLY A 10 -20.31 11.77 -3.74
CA GLY A 10 -19.66 10.47 -3.78
C GLY A 10 -18.26 10.57 -3.16
N PHE A 11 -17.93 9.63 -2.28
CA PHE A 11 -16.59 9.46 -1.74
C PHE A 11 -15.93 8.24 -2.39
N LEU A 12 -14.61 8.27 -2.52
CA LEU A 12 -13.85 7.14 -3.04
C LEU A 12 -13.24 6.35 -1.90
N LEU A 13 -13.54 5.06 -1.87
CA LEU A 13 -12.88 4.07 -1.02
C LEU A 13 -12.00 3.19 -1.88
N VAL A 14 -10.75 2.99 -1.47
CA VAL A 14 -9.84 2.03 -2.10
C VAL A 14 -9.53 0.91 -1.14
N ILE A 15 -9.65 -0.33 -1.62
CA ILE A 15 -9.30 -1.51 -0.86
C ILE A 15 -8.23 -2.27 -1.61
N HIS A 16 -7.11 -2.50 -0.93
CA HIS A 16 -6.04 -3.37 -1.38
C HIS A 16 -6.19 -4.75 -0.74
N SER A 17 -6.07 -5.81 -1.53
CA SER A 17 -6.33 -7.17 -1.05
C SER A 17 -5.11 -7.87 -0.44
N GLN A 18 -3.90 -7.42 -0.75
CA GLN A 18 -2.65 -8.16 -0.48
C GLN A 18 -2.70 -9.60 -1.03
N SER A 19 -3.45 -9.80 -2.13
CA SER A 19 -3.67 -11.10 -2.75
C SER A 19 -3.84 -10.97 -4.27
N VAL A 20 -3.87 -12.10 -4.97
CA VAL A 20 -4.18 -12.15 -6.42
C VAL A 20 -5.67 -11.97 -6.72
N LYS A 21 -6.53 -11.94 -5.71
CA LYS A 21 -7.98 -11.81 -5.84
C LYS A 21 -8.41 -10.36 -5.66
N VAL A 22 -9.27 -9.87 -6.55
CA VAL A 22 -9.86 -8.54 -6.43
C VAL A 22 -10.73 -8.49 -5.16
N PRO A 23 -10.54 -7.51 -4.26
CA PRO A 23 -11.38 -7.38 -3.09
C PRO A 23 -12.78 -6.89 -3.49
N LEU A 24 -13.78 -7.21 -2.67
CA LEU A 24 -15.16 -6.77 -2.90
C LEU A 24 -15.41 -5.40 -2.29
N CYS A 25 -16.22 -4.59 -2.97
CA CYS A 25 -16.74 -3.35 -2.41
C CYS A 25 -17.71 -3.64 -1.25
N PRO A 26 -17.71 -2.84 -0.17
CA PRO A 26 -18.64 -3.02 0.95
C PRO A 26 -20.10 -2.90 0.51
N ALA A 27 -21.01 -3.58 1.22
CA ALA A 27 -22.45 -3.48 0.92
C ALA A 27 -22.93 -2.02 0.94
N GLY A 28 -23.74 -1.62 -0.04
CA GLY A 28 -24.23 -0.24 -0.20
C GLY A 28 -23.26 0.71 -0.90
N SER A 29 -22.12 0.20 -1.39
CA SER A 29 -21.20 0.92 -2.26
C SER A 29 -21.17 0.31 -3.66
N SER A 30 -20.76 1.09 -4.65
CA SER A 30 -20.69 0.66 -6.06
C SER A 30 -19.24 0.51 -6.50
N GLN A 31 -18.90 -0.61 -7.12
CA GLN A 31 -17.57 -0.77 -7.73
C GLN A 31 -17.44 0.15 -8.94
N LEU A 32 -16.40 0.98 -8.94
CA LEU A 32 -16.03 1.82 -10.09
C LEU A 32 -15.04 1.11 -11.00
N TRP A 33 -13.94 0.58 -10.45
CA TRP A 33 -13.00 -0.27 -11.18
C TRP A 33 -12.18 -1.17 -10.26
N ALA A 34 -11.52 -2.14 -10.87
CA ALA A 34 -10.53 -3.00 -10.22
C ALA A 34 -9.18 -2.88 -10.93
N GLY A 35 -8.11 -3.23 -10.23
CA GLY A 35 -6.76 -3.05 -10.75
C GLY A 35 -5.67 -3.77 -9.94
N TYR A 36 -4.48 -3.21 -10.02
CA TYR A 36 -3.25 -3.62 -9.36
C TYR A 36 -2.77 -2.49 -8.45
N SER A 37 -2.23 -2.88 -7.30
CA SER A 37 -1.91 -1.99 -6.19
C SER A 37 -0.54 -1.32 -6.39
N LEU A 38 -0.51 -0.18 -7.06
CA LEU A 38 0.69 0.66 -7.17
C LEU A 38 1.01 1.29 -5.81
N ALA A 39 2.26 1.19 -5.36
CA ALA A 39 2.71 1.88 -4.16
C ALA A 39 3.39 3.21 -4.49
N TYR A 40 4.41 3.16 -5.36
CA TYR A 40 5.11 4.36 -5.81
C TYR A 40 5.92 4.11 -7.08
N LEU A 41 6.36 5.21 -7.70
CA LEU A 41 7.21 5.20 -8.89
C LEU A 41 8.56 5.83 -8.55
N GLU A 42 9.63 5.36 -9.17
CA GLU A 42 10.98 5.95 -9.05
C GLU A 42 11.49 6.28 -10.45
N GLY A 43 11.62 7.57 -10.72
CA GLY A 43 12.14 8.08 -11.98
C GLY A 43 13.30 9.03 -11.72
N GLN A 44 14.40 8.86 -12.44
CA GLN A 44 15.62 9.66 -12.21
C GLN A 44 16.10 9.63 -10.74
N GLU A 45 16.05 8.46 -10.09
CA GLU A 45 16.42 8.28 -8.68
C GLU A 45 15.58 9.12 -7.70
N LYS A 46 14.41 9.60 -8.13
CA LYS A 46 13.45 10.31 -7.28
C LYS A 46 12.17 9.50 -7.17
N ALA A 47 11.80 9.17 -5.93
CA ALA A 47 10.50 8.56 -5.67
C ALA A 47 9.39 9.60 -5.79
N HIS A 48 8.33 9.23 -6.49
CA HIS A 48 7.02 9.87 -6.44
C HIS A 48 6.06 8.92 -5.76
N THR A 49 5.78 9.22 -4.49
CA THR A 49 4.91 8.41 -3.64
C THR A 49 3.49 8.97 -3.66
N GLN A 50 2.53 8.06 -3.60
CA GLN A 50 1.12 8.39 -3.45
C GLN A 50 0.58 7.64 -2.24
N ASP A 51 -0.41 8.24 -1.59
CA ASP A 51 -1.23 7.51 -0.64
C ASP A 51 -1.93 6.34 -1.36
N LEU A 52 -2.18 5.23 -0.68
CA LEU A 52 -2.90 4.07 -1.19
C LEU A 52 -4.41 4.36 -1.34
N GLN A 53 -4.74 5.43 -2.05
CA GLN A 53 -6.08 5.91 -2.41
C GLN A 53 -6.35 5.70 -3.91
N ALA A 54 -7.30 6.41 -4.53
CA ALA A 54 -7.76 6.11 -5.90
C ALA A 54 -6.64 5.97 -6.94
N GLY A 55 -5.58 6.79 -6.85
CA GLY A 55 -4.42 6.74 -7.75
C GLY A 55 -3.56 5.49 -7.62
N SER A 56 -3.59 4.81 -6.48
CA SER A 56 -2.83 3.58 -6.22
C SER A 56 -3.44 2.35 -6.90
N CYS A 57 -4.65 2.44 -7.46
CA CYS A 57 -5.32 1.31 -8.08
C CYS A 57 -5.32 1.38 -9.61
N LEU A 58 -4.20 0.98 -10.22
CA LEU A 58 -4.04 1.02 -11.68
C LEU A 58 -4.74 -0.16 -12.37
N ARG A 59 -5.54 0.11 -13.39
CA ARG A 59 -6.30 -0.94 -14.13
C ARG A 59 -5.41 -1.95 -14.84
N VAL A 60 -4.22 -1.54 -15.25
CA VAL A 60 -3.26 -2.35 -16.00
C VAL A 60 -1.93 -2.33 -15.28
N PHE A 61 -1.35 -3.52 -15.10
CA PHE A 61 -0.01 -3.67 -14.57
C PHE A 61 1.03 -3.50 -15.69
N SER A 62 2.13 -2.83 -15.37
CA SER A 62 3.37 -2.81 -16.17
C SER A 62 4.55 -2.66 -15.22
N THR A 63 5.66 -3.33 -15.50
CA THR A 63 6.92 -3.10 -14.77
C THR A 63 7.45 -1.67 -14.97
N MET A 64 7.02 -1.00 -16.05
CA MET A 64 7.32 0.39 -16.37
C MET A 64 6.02 1.09 -16.83
N PRO A 65 5.20 1.63 -15.91
CA PRO A 65 3.90 2.21 -16.26
C PRO A 65 3.98 3.68 -16.71
N PHE A 66 5.18 4.22 -16.95
CA PHE A 66 5.37 5.61 -17.37
C PHE A 66 6.53 5.76 -18.37
N SER A 67 6.53 6.89 -19.07
CA SER A 67 7.63 7.36 -19.92
C SER A 67 8.11 8.72 -19.41
N TYR A 68 9.32 9.13 -19.79
CA TYR A 68 9.81 10.48 -19.51
C TYR A 68 10.13 11.20 -20.82
N CYS A 69 9.98 12.52 -20.85
CA CYS A 69 10.24 13.34 -22.04
C CYS A 69 11.14 14.52 -21.70
N ASN A 70 11.94 14.94 -22.68
CA ASN A 70 12.67 16.21 -22.68
C ASN A 70 12.26 17.02 -23.92
N LYS A 71 12.95 18.14 -24.20
CA LYS A 71 12.63 19.01 -25.34
C LYS A 71 12.76 18.33 -26.71
N ALA A 72 13.60 17.30 -26.82
CA ALA A 72 13.92 16.65 -28.09
C ALA A 72 13.14 15.36 -28.32
N ALA A 73 12.94 14.55 -27.28
CA ALA A 73 12.31 13.24 -27.41
C ALA A 73 11.66 12.75 -26.11
N CYS A 74 10.76 11.79 -26.28
CA CYS A 74 10.24 10.95 -25.19
C CYS A 74 10.93 9.58 -25.23
N HIS A 75 11.16 9.03 -24.04
CA HIS A 75 11.83 7.76 -23.85
C HIS A 75 10.99 6.86 -22.95
N TYR A 76 10.92 5.59 -23.32
CA TYR A 76 10.19 4.56 -22.58
C TYR A 76 11.14 3.41 -22.25
N SER A 77 11.18 3.03 -20.96
CA SER A 77 11.93 1.87 -20.49
C SER A 77 13.42 1.82 -20.91
N SER A 78 14.04 2.99 -21.10
CA SER A 78 15.44 3.13 -21.56
C SER A 78 16.43 3.49 -20.46
N ARG A 79 15.94 3.75 -19.24
CA ARG A 79 16.73 4.09 -18.06
C ARG A 79 16.38 3.15 -16.91
N ASN A 80 17.25 3.06 -15.90
CA ASN A 80 17.06 2.28 -14.66
C ASN A 80 15.98 2.84 -13.73
N ASP A 81 14.87 3.31 -14.30
CA ASP A 81 13.67 3.69 -13.57
C ASP A 81 12.93 2.43 -13.07
N LYS A 82 12.13 2.58 -12.01
CA LYS A 82 11.48 1.46 -11.31
C LYS A 82 10.03 1.78 -10.97
N SER A 83 9.25 0.73 -10.76
CA SER A 83 7.92 0.81 -10.17
C SER A 83 7.82 -0.14 -8.98
N TYR A 84 7.05 0.24 -7.97
CA TYR A 84 6.87 -0.53 -6.75
C TYR A 84 5.40 -0.78 -6.52
N TRP A 85 5.08 -2.03 -6.20
CA TRP A 85 3.70 -2.51 -6.11
C TRP A 85 3.48 -3.19 -4.76
N LEU A 86 2.33 -2.95 -4.14
CA LEU A 86 1.93 -3.74 -2.97
C LEU A 86 1.85 -5.21 -3.39
N SER A 87 2.44 -6.06 -2.58
CA SER A 87 2.66 -7.45 -2.93
C SER A 87 1.65 -8.39 -2.26
N THR A 88 1.60 -9.62 -2.74
CA THR A 88 0.74 -10.67 -2.18
C THR A 88 1.38 -11.36 -0.99
N THR A 89 0.68 -12.35 -0.42
CA THR A 89 1.21 -13.20 0.63
C THR A 89 2.11 -14.34 0.13
N ALA A 90 2.41 -14.41 -1.17
CA ALA A 90 3.25 -15.45 -1.77
C ALA A 90 4.67 -15.48 -1.16
N PRO A 91 5.32 -16.66 -1.07
CA PRO A 91 6.69 -16.79 -0.55
C PRO A 91 7.69 -15.98 -1.39
N ILE A 92 8.65 -15.31 -0.75
CA ILE A 92 9.67 -14.52 -1.45
C ILE A 92 10.51 -15.45 -2.33
N PRO A 93 10.60 -15.20 -3.65
CA PRO A 93 11.40 -16.02 -4.56
C PRO A 93 12.90 -15.79 -4.35
N MET A 94 13.71 -16.81 -4.62
CA MET A 94 15.17 -16.70 -4.55
C MET A 94 15.79 -15.94 -5.73
N MET A 95 15.06 -15.79 -6.84
CA MET A 95 15.53 -15.15 -8.07
C MET A 95 14.49 -14.14 -8.57
N PRO A 96 14.90 -13.14 -9.39
CA PRO A 96 13.95 -12.20 -9.99
C PRO A 96 12.86 -12.91 -10.79
N LEU A 97 11.63 -12.42 -10.65
CA LEU A 97 10.45 -12.90 -11.38
C LEU A 97 10.35 -12.22 -12.74
N PHE A 98 9.84 -12.95 -13.73
CA PHE A 98 9.61 -12.45 -15.09
C PHE A 98 8.23 -12.88 -15.60
N GLY A 99 7.69 -12.09 -16.53
CA GLY A 99 6.46 -12.41 -17.25
C GLY A 99 5.29 -12.77 -16.33
N GLN A 100 4.62 -13.90 -16.60
CA GLN A 100 3.43 -14.32 -15.88
C GLN A 100 3.67 -14.65 -14.41
N HIS A 101 4.89 -15.03 -14.02
CA HIS A 101 5.22 -15.33 -12.61
C HIS A 101 5.12 -14.08 -11.72
N ILE A 102 5.30 -12.89 -12.28
CA ILE A 102 5.11 -11.62 -11.57
C ILE A 102 3.68 -11.51 -11.03
N SER A 103 2.68 -11.96 -11.80
CA SER A 103 1.26 -11.79 -11.45
C SER A 103 0.87 -12.41 -10.11
N GLN A 104 1.56 -13.46 -9.66
CA GLN A 104 1.32 -14.13 -8.38
C GLN A 104 1.74 -13.26 -7.19
N HIS A 105 2.57 -12.26 -7.43
CA HIS A 105 3.16 -11.38 -6.42
C HIS A 105 2.58 -9.96 -6.41
N ILE A 106 1.72 -9.59 -7.36
CA ILE A 106 1.11 -8.25 -7.39
C ILE A 106 -0.27 -8.26 -6.72
N SER A 107 -0.44 -7.46 -5.67
CA SER A 107 -1.71 -7.28 -4.97
C SER A 107 -2.76 -6.64 -5.89
N ARG A 108 -3.98 -7.17 -5.85
CA ARG A 108 -5.16 -6.56 -6.49
C ARG A 108 -5.83 -5.53 -5.62
N CYS A 109 -6.51 -4.59 -6.26
CA CYS A 109 -7.28 -3.53 -5.60
C CYS A 109 -8.63 -3.32 -6.27
N VAL A 110 -9.53 -2.66 -5.55
CA VAL A 110 -10.82 -2.17 -6.05
C VAL A 110 -11.02 -0.73 -5.59
N VAL A 111 -11.65 0.07 -6.44
CA VAL A 111 -12.12 1.41 -6.08
C VAL A 111 -13.64 1.42 -6.09
N CYS A 112 -14.21 1.89 -4.98
CA CYS A 112 -15.63 1.91 -4.71
C CYS A 112 -16.12 3.34 -4.51
N GLU A 113 -17.31 3.63 -4.99
CA GLU A 113 -18.05 4.84 -4.64
C GLU A 113 -18.89 4.60 -3.39
N THR A 114 -18.68 5.41 -2.36
CA THR A 114 -19.36 5.32 -1.06
C THR A 114 -20.13 6.61 -0.75
N VAL A 115 -21.07 6.52 0.20
CA VAL A 115 -21.90 7.67 0.63
C VAL A 115 -21.26 8.53 1.72
N SER A 116 -20.17 8.05 2.33
CA SER A 116 -19.43 8.71 3.40
C SER A 116 -17.93 8.38 3.28
N PRO A 117 -17.03 9.25 3.79
CA PRO A 117 -15.61 8.97 3.79
C PRO A 117 -15.27 7.80 4.72
N ALA A 118 -14.19 7.09 4.40
CA ALA A 118 -13.57 6.13 5.29
C ALA A 118 -12.35 6.77 5.95
N VAL A 119 -12.09 6.40 7.20
CA VAL A 119 -10.95 6.87 7.99
C VAL A 119 -10.36 5.69 8.74
N ALA A 120 -9.03 5.60 8.78
CA ALA A 120 -8.33 4.63 9.60
C ALA A 120 -8.11 5.17 11.02
N PHE A 121 -8.28 4.30 12.02
CA PHE A 121 -7.95 4.56 13.42
C PHE A 121 -6.82 3.63 13.86
N HIS A 122 -5.89 4.14 14.66
CA HIS A 122 -4.71 3.41 15.10
C HIS A 122 -4.67 3.34 16.63
N SER A 123 -4.43 2.15 17.17
CA SER A 123 -4.47 1.91 18.62
C SER A 123 -3.17 2.25 19.33
N GLN A 124 -2.02 2.13 18.65
CA GLN A 124 -0.70 2.02 19.28
C GLN A 124 -0.66 0.91 20.35
N ASP A 125 -1.47 -0.14 20.15
CA ASP A 125 -1.64 -1.28 21.04
C ASP A 125 -1.77 -2.59 20.21
N GLN A 126 -1.77 -3.74 20.88
CA GLN A 126 -2.07 -5.04 20.29
C GLN A 126 -3.57 -5.25 20.09
N THR A 127 -4.40 -4.43 20.74
CA THR A 127 -5.85 -4.47 20.64
C THR A 127 -6.36 -3.63 19.48
N VAL A 128 -7.31 -4.17 18.71
CA VAL A 128 -7.93 -3.45 17.60
C VAL A 128 -8.73 -2.26 18.16
N PRO A 129 -8.51 -1.03 17.67
CA PRO A 129 -9.26 0.12 18.15
C PRO A 129 -10.73 0.01 17.74
N ALA A 130 -11.64 0.42 18.61
CA ALA A 130 -13.07 0.45 18.28
C ALA A 130 -13.36 1.59 17.29
N CYS A 131 -14.25 1.35 16.32
CA CYS A 131 -14.79 2.45 15.53
C CYS A 131 -15.61 3.40 16.43
N PRO A 132 -15.61 4.71 16.14
CA PRO A 132 -16.44 5.65 16.89
C PRO A 132 -17.95 5.32 16.78
N PRO A 133 -18.78 5.76 17.74
CA PRO A 133 -20.22 5.54 17.69
C PRO A 133 -20.85 6.02 16.37
N GLY A 134 -21.67 5.17 15.75
CA GLY A 134 -22.31 5.45 14.46
C GLY A 134 -21.46 5.15 13.21
N TRP A 135 -20.20 4.75 13.38
CA TRP A 135 -19.34 4.33 12.28
C TRP A 135 -19.49 2.84 11.98
N ARG A 136 -19.33 2.49 10.71
CA ARG A 136 -19.36 1.10 10.24
C ARG A 136 -17.93 0.58 10.04
N SER A 137 -17.64 -0.56 10.65
CA SER A 137 -16.41 -1.33 10.40
C SER A 137 -16.31 -1.76 8.93
N LEU A 138 -15.14 -1.56 8.32
CA LEU A 138 -14.82 -2.02 6.97
C LEU A 138 -13.84 -3.21 6.99
N TRP A 139 -12.71 -3.05 7.66
CA TRP A 139 -11.76 -4.13 7.96
C TRP A 139 -10.88 -3.73 9.14
N THR A 140 -10.06 -4.65 9.63
CA THR A 140 -9.03 -4.40 10.65
C THR A 140 -7.67 -4.78 10.08
N GLY A 141 -6.60 -4.29 10.67
CA GLY A 141 -5.26 -4.58 10.18
C GLY A 141 -4.13 -4.03 11.04
N TYR A 142 -3.01 -3.77 10.40
CA TYR A 142 -1.79 -3.26 11.00
C TYR A 142 -1.45 -1.87 10.49
N SER A 143 -0.92 -1.05 11.39
CA SER A 143 -0.66 0.37 11.20
C SER A 143 0.63 0.61 10.40
N PHE A 144 0.50 0.74 9.09
CA PHE A 144 1.60 0.97 8.14
C PHE A 144 1.80 2.47 7.92
N ILE A 145 3.05 2.95 8.03
CA ILE A 145 3.33 4.40 8.00
C ILE A 145 4.27 4.83 6.89
N LEU A 146 5.38 4.11 6.70
CA LEU A 146 6.45 4.52 5.79
C LEU A 146 7.03 3.31 5.08
N HIS A 147 7.65 3.54 3.95
CA HIS A 147 8.48 2.59 3.24
C HIS A 147 9.68 3.29 2.63
N THR A 148 10.78 2.56 2.50
CA THR A 148 11.94 2.98 1.74
C THR A 148 12.40 1.85 0.82
N GLY A 149 13.07 2.22 -0.26
CA GLY A 149 13.69 1.30 -1.21
C GLY A 149 15.01 1.86 -1.70
N ALA A 150 15.29 1.71 -2.99
CA ALA A 150 16.59 2.08 -3.54
C ALA A 150 16.96 3.56 -3.31
N GLY A 151 18.23 3.78 -2.90
CA GLY A 151 18.79 5.13 -2.69
C GLY A 151 18.13 5.92 -1.56
N ASP A 152 17.62 5.23 -0.52
CA ASP A 152 16.85 5.79 0.59
C ASP A 152 15.64 6.62 0.14
N LYS A 153 15.13 6.33 -1.06
CA LYS A 153 13.90 6.91 -1.59
C LYS A 153 12.71 6.11 -1.10
N GLY A 154 11.58 6.78 -0.98
CA GLY A 154 10.36 6.17 -0.51
C GLY A 154 9.35 7.23 -0.10
N GLY A 155 8.41 6.85 0.75
CA GLY A 155 7.36 7.74 1.22
C GLY A 155 6.53 7.08 2.30
N GLY A 156 5.32 7.61 2.50
CA GLY A 156 4.46 7.17 3.59
C GLY A 156 2.99 7.29 3.27
N GLN A 157 2.19 6.90 4.24
CA GLN A 157 0.74 6.98 4.20
C GLN A 157 0.26 8.09 5.14
N SER A 158 -0.85 8.73 4.79
CA SER A 158 -1.58 9.50 5.80
C SER A 158 -2.17 8.53 6.83
N LEU A 159 -1.97 8.78 8.12
CA LEU A 159 -2.55 7.95 9.19
C LEU A 159 -4.09 7.97 9.21
N THR A 160 -4.71 8.94 8.54
CA THR A 160 -6.18 8.98 8.39
C THR A 160 -6.67 8.22 7.16
N SER A 161 -5.78 7.86 6.24
CA SER A 161 -6.13 7.15 5.00
C SER A 161 -6.34 5.67 5.25
N SER A 162 -7.24 5.04 4.50
CA SER A 162 -7.35 3.58 4.45
C SER A 162 -6.02 2.89 4.10
N GLY A 163 -5.11 3.60 3.42
CA GLY A 163 -3.78 3.14 3.05
C GLY A 163 -2.85 2.84 4.22
N SER A 164 -3.03 3.50 5.37
CA SER A 164 -2.24 3.24 6.58
C SER A 164 -2.69 1.99 7.32
N CYS A 165 -3.82 1.36 6.94
CA CYS A 165 -4.35 0.18 7.61
C CYS A 165 -4.32 -1.06 6.70
N LEU A 166 -3.15 -1.70 6.61
CA LEU A 166 -2.96 -2.90 5.80
C LEU A 166 -3.50 -4.15 6.53
N LYS A 167 -4.32 -4.95 5.84
CA LYS A 167 -4.99 -6.14 6.42
C LYS A 167 -4.00 -7.17 6.95
N ASP A 168 -2.85 -7.31 6.29
CA ASP A 168 -1.82 -8.26 6.65
C ASP A 168 -0.48 -7.57 6.92
N PHE A 169 0.09 -7.82 8.10
CA PHE A 169 1.48 -7.49 8.37
C PHE A 169 2.44 -8.32 7.51
N ARG A 170 3.40 -7.64 6.90
CA ARG A 170 4.49 -8.20 6.08
C ARG A 170 5.74 -7.33 6.28
N ALA A 171 6.89 -7.94 6.58
CA ALA A 171 8.15 -7.21 6.62
C ALA A 171 8.52 -6.57 5.26
N HIS A 172 8.16 -7.25 4.16
CA HIS A 172 8.30 -6.75 2.80
C HIS A 172 6.91 -6.67 2.14
N PRO A 173 6.13 -5.61 2.41
CA PRO A 173 4.78 -5.47 1.85
C PRO A 173 4.79 -5.09 0.36
N PHE A 174 5.92 -4.66 -0.19
CA PHE A 174 6.06 -4.24 -1.59
C PHE A 174 7.10 -5.08 -2.36
N ILE A 175 6.91 -5.15 -3.67
CA ILE A 175 7.87 -5.72 -4.62
C ILE A 175 8.38 -4.62 -5.56
N GLU A 176 9.69 -4.60 -5.81
CA GLU A 176 10.33 -3.69 -6.78
C GLU A 176 10.28 -4.32 -8.17
N CYS A 177 9.89 -3.56 -9.19
CA CYS A 177 9.94 -3.94 -10.59
C CYS A 177 10.89 -3.03 -11.37
N GLN A 178 11.86 -3.65 -12.05
CA GLN A 178 12.87 -2.99 -12.87
C GLN A 178 12.36 -2.87 -14.31
N GLY A 179 12.13 -1.64 -14.77
CA GLY A 179 11.48 -1.38 -16.06
C GLY A 179 12.16 -2.02 -17.26
N PRO A 180 13.41 -1.62 -17.60
CA PRO A 180 14.13 -2.13 -18.76
C PRO A 180 14.32 -3.65 -18.79
N ARG A 181 14.36 -4.27 -17.61
CA ARG A 181 14.57 -5.71 -17.47
C ARG A 181 13.27 -6.50 -17.47
N GLY A 182 12.13 -5.83 -17.30
CA GLY A 182 10.83 -6.50 -17.18
C GLY A 182 10.76 -7.49 -16.01
N SER A 183 11.55 -7.26 -14.96
CA SER A 183 11.69 -8.17 -13.83
C SER A 183 11.21 -7.55 -12.54
N CYS A 184 10.82 -8.37 -11.56
CA CYS A 184 10.48 -7.90 -10.21
C CYS A 184 11.14 -8.75 -9.12
N HIS A 185 11.54 -8.14 -8.00
CA HIS A 185 12.12 -8.82 -6.85
C HIS A 185 11.88 -8.04 -5.55
N TYR A 186 11.96 -8.76 -4.43
CA TYR A 186 12.13 -8.22 -3.08
C TYR A 186 13.63 -8.06 -2.78
N PHE A 187 14.12 -6.83 -2.76
CA PHE A 187 15.52 -6.56 -2.42
C PHE A 187 15.69 -6.31 -0.91
N ALA A 188 16.87 -6.60 -0.38
CA ALA A 188 17.16 -6.50 1.06
C ALA A 188 17.15 -5.05 1.60
N ASN A 189 17.22 -4.06 0.71
CA ASN A 189 17.15 -2.64 1.04
C ASN A 189 15.72 -2.08 1.04
N LEU A 190 14.70 -2.92 0.82
CA LEU A 190 13.31 -2.53 0.96
C LEU A 190 12.93 -2.60 2.45
N TYR A 191 12.67 -1.45 3.07
CA TYR A 191 12.20 -1.38 4.45
C TYR A 191 10.74 -0.95 4.52
N SER A 192 10.03 -1.51 5.51
CA SER A 192 8.70 -1.08 5.90
C SER A 192 8.70 -0.63 7.35
N PHE A 193 7.91 0.41 7.62
CA PHE A 193 7.82 1.02 8.95
C PHE A 193 6.36 1.01 9.38
N TRP A 194 6.16 0.64 10.64
CA TRP A 194 4.86 0.38 11.23
C TRP A 194 4.77 1.17 12.55
N LEU A 195 3.60 1.67 12.90
CA LEU A 195 3.41 2.21 14.26
C LEU A 195 3.66 1.08 15.27
N THR A 196 4.35 1.41 16.34
CA THR A 196 4.66 0.47 17.41
C THR A 196 3.58 0.47 18.48
N THR A 197 3.57 -0.59 19.29
CA THR A 197 2.80 -0.62 20.53
C THR A 197 3.53 0.14 21.63
N VAL A 198 2.87 1.08 22.31
CA VAL A 198 3.46 1.88 23.40
C VAL A 198 2.48 1.94 24.56
N SER A 199 2.91 1.53 25.76
CA SER A 199 2.06 1.62 26.94
C SER A 199 1.98 3.07 27.45
N GLN A 200 0.84 3.45 28.04
CA GLN A 200 0.60 4.81 28.54
C GLN A 200 1.64 5.24 29.60
N THR A 201 2.14 4.27 30.39
CA THR A 201 3.15 4.48 31.42
C THR A 201 4.57 4.63 30.89
N GLU A 202 4.84 4.18 29.66
CA GLU A 202 6.19 4.19 29.06
C GLU A 202 6.37 5.26 27.98
N GLN A 203 5.32 5.99 27.59
CA GLN A 203 5.35 6.93 26.45
C GLN A 203 6.40 8.05 26.53
N PHE A 204 6.89 8.37 27.74
CA PHE A 204 7.93 9.38 27.96
C PHE A 204 9.26 8.77 28.44
N ASN A 205 9.34 7.45 28.55
CA ASN A 205 10.57 6.75 28.91
C ASN A 205 11.46 6.59 27.67
N ALA A 206 12.78 6.55 27.88
CA ALA A 206 13.70 6.21 26.81
C ALA A 206 13.40 4.77 26.33
N ALA A 207 13.15 4.62 25.03
CA ALA A 207 12.90 3.31 24.45
C ALA A 207 14.13 2.41 24.59
N THR A 208 13.95 1.17 25.05
CA THR A 208 15.01 0.16 25.06
C THR A 208 15.15 -0.42 23.65
N PRO A 209 16.33 -0.31 23.00
CA PRO A 209 16.56 -0.91 21.69
C PRO A 209 16.40 -2.43 21.74
N ASP A 210 15.71 -3.00 20.76
CA ASP A 210 15.49 -4.44 20.65
C ASP A 210 15.53 -4.88 19.17
N THR A 211 15.94 -6.12 18.91
CA THR A 211 16.01 -6.71 17.58
C THR A 211 15.04 -7.89 17.49
N ILE A 212 13.91 -7.67 16.81
CA ILE A 212 12.82 -8.65 16.74
C ILE A 212 12.95 -9.50 15.48
N LYS A 213 13.37 -10.76 15.65
CA LYS A 213 13.56 -11.70 14.54
C LYS A 213 12.33 -12.55 14.22
N ALA A 214 11.59 -12.97 15.25
CA ALA A 214 10.45 -13.87 15.08
C ALA A 214 9.24 -13.14 14.49
N ALA A 215 8.63 -13.70 13.44
CA ALA A 215 7.53 -13.07 12.72
C ALA A 215 6.32 -12.76 13.62
N ASP A 216 5.97 -13.64 14.56
CA ASP A 216 4.87 -13.42 15.49
C ASP A 216 5.15 -12.27 16.46
N GLN A 217 6.41 -12.11 16.88
CA GLN A 217 6.81 -10.99 17.72
C GLN A 217 6.78 -9.68 16.93
N GLN A 218 7.19 -9.69 15.66
CA GLN A 218 7.08 -8.52 14.78
C GLN A 218 5.62 -8.06 14.65
N ARG A 219 4.69 -9.00 14.43
CA ARG A 219 3.24 -8.72 14.39
C ARG A 219 2.72 -8.11 15.68
N ARG A 220 3.10 -8.67 16.84
CA ARG A 220 2.67 -8.17 18.16
C ARG A 220 3.22 -6.79 18.49
N LYS A 221 4.35 -6.41 17.92
CA LYS A 221 4.97 -5.08 18.13
C LYS A 221 4.40 -4.03 17.18
N ALA A 222 3.68 -4.43 16.13
CA ALA A 222 2.98 -3.52 15.24
C ALA A 222 1.57 -3.19 15.78
N SER A 223 1.28 -1.90 15.87
CA SER A 223 0.00 -1.33 16.28
C SER A 223 -1.14 -1.84 15.39
N GLN A 224 -2.26 -2.22 16.00
CA GLN A 224 -3.49 -2.54 15.27
C GLN A 224 -4.21 -1.28 14.78
N CYS A 225 -4.95 -1.44 13.69
CA CYS A 225 -5.82 -0.42 13.13
C CYS A 225 -7.19 -0.99 12.72
N HIS A 226 -8.12 -0.07 12.51
CA HIS A 226 -9.50 -0.32 12.09
C HIS A 226 -9.91 0.71 11.05
#